data_AF-A0A6L8ABE5-F1
#
_entry.id   AF-A0A6L8ABE5-F1
#
_cell.length_a   1.000
_cell.length_b   1.000
_cell.length_c   1.000
_cell.angle_alpha   90.00
_cell.angle_beta   90.00
_cell.angle_gamma   90.00
#
_symmetry.space_group_name_H-M   'P 1'
#
loop_
_entity.id
_entity.type
_entity.pdbx_description
1 polymer ?
#
loop_
_entity_poly.entity_id
_entity_poly.type
_entity_poly.pdbx_seq_one_letter_code
_entity_poly.pdbx_strand_id
1 'polypeptide(L)'
;MKAIAKLTLLALISGCLLAILHSLTTDRINQNQRDAEAEVLADLVDTTDPELLREQGIELITLDVGGYGGTMKVVVAWQDDELLGVRAVSHGETPGFSDTLHPSAWIGQYGNVPVEDIDAVTGATITTTAVIRTIQDSFREREGRQP
;
A
#
# COMPACT_ATOMS: atom_id res chain seq x y z
N MET A 1 15.90 -43.83 23.29
CA MET A 1 16.93 -43.28 22.37
C MET A 1 16.51 -43.31 20.90
N LYS A 2 16.10 -44.45 20.31
CA LYS A 2 15.72 -44.55 18.88
C LYS A 2 14.55 -43.64 18.46
N ALA A 3 13.57 -43.41 19.34
CA ALA A 3 12.45 -42.52 19.05
C ALA A 3 12.87 -41.04 18.99
N ILE A 4 13.71 -40.60 19.92
CA ILE A 4 14.26 -39.24 19.97
C ILE A 4 15.06 -38.95 18.70
N ALA A 5 15.93 -39.88 18.28
CA ALA A 5 16.73 -39.75 17.06
C ALA A 5 15.89 -39.62 15.77
N LYS A 6 14.74 -40.29 15.69
CA LYS A 6 13.82 -40.20 14.54
C LYS A 6 13.11 -38.84 14.50
N LEU A 7 12.71 -38.32 15.66
CA LEU A 7 12.07 -37.00 15.76
C LEU A 7 13.06 -35.87 15.45
N THR A 8 14.31 -35.96 15.91
CA THR A 8 15.34 -34.97 15.56
C THR A 8 15.67 -34.98 14.08
N LEU A 9 15.73 -36.16 13.46
CA LEU A 9 15.95 -36.29 12.02
C LEU A 9 14.79 -35.67 11.23
N LEU A 10 13.53 -35.95 11.63
CA LEU A 10 12.35 -35.37 10.99
C LEU A 10 12.34 -33.84 11.12
N ALA A 11 12.62 -33.31 12.31
CA ALA A 11 12.65 -31.87 12.55
C ALA A 11 13.72 -31.16 11.71
N LEU A 12 14.91 -31.75 11.58
CA LEU A 12 15.98 -31.25 10.72
C LEU A 12 15.56 -31.22 9.25
N ILE A 13 14.96 -32.31 8.76
CA ILE A 13 14.51 -32.39 7.36
C ILE A 13 13.44 -31.33 7.09
N SER A 14 12.43 -31.20 7.96
CA SER A 14 11.37 -30.20 7.81
C SER A 14 11.92 -28.76 7.87
N GLY A 15 12.86 -28.50 8.79
CA GLY A 15 13.51 -27.19 8.91
C GLY A 15 14.33 -26.83 7.67
N CYS A 16 15.15 -27.77 7.17
CA CYS A 16 15.91 -27.57 5.94
C CYS A 16 15.00 -27.36 4.72
N LEU A 17 13.91 -28.12 4.61
CA LEU A 17 12.96 -27.96 3.52
C LEU A 17 12.30 -26.58 3.54
N LEU A 18 11.80 -26.13 4.70
CA LEU A 18 11.23 -24.80 4.86
C LEU A 18 12.26 -23.70 4.55
N ALA A 19 13.51 -23.87 5.00
CA ALA A 19 14.58 -22.91 4.73
C ALA A 19 14.90 -22.80 3.23
N ILE A 20 14.97 -23.92 2.51
CA ILE A 20 15.19 -23.94 1.05
C ILE A 20 14.01 -23.28 0.33
N LEU A 21 12.77 -23.65 0.68
CA LEU A 21 11.58 -23.06 0.06
C LEU A 21 11.51 -21.55 0.31
N HIS A 22 11.77 -21.11 1.54
CA HIS A 22 11.81 -19.71 1.89
C HIS A 22 12.91 -18.98 1.11
N SER A 23 14.14 -19.49 1.11
CA SER A 23 15.27 -18.87 0.39
C SER A 23 15.03 -18.72 -1.11
N LEU A 24 14.34 -19.68 -1.76
CA LEU A 24 14.06 -19.61 -3.19
C LEU A 24 12.83 -18.73 -3.52
N THR A 25 11.91 -18.57 -2.58
CA THR A 25 10.62 -17.90 -2.84
C THR A 25 10.63 -16.44 -2.39
N THR A 26 11.36 -16.08 -1.33
CA THR A 26 11.39 -14.71 -0.78
C THR A 26 11.79 -13.68 -1.85
N ASP A 27 12.80 -13.98 -2.67
CA ASP A 27 13.22 -13.06 -3.74
C ASP A 27 12.10 -12.81 -4.76
N ARG A 28 11.36 -13.87 -5.12
CA ARG A 28 10.23 -13.78 -6.06
C ARG A 28 9.05 -13.01 -5.46
N ILE A 29 8.73 -13.24 -4.19
CA ILE A 29 7.65 -12.50 -3.50
C ILE A 29 8.00 -11.02 -3.44
N ASN A 30 9.23 -10.69 -3.07
CA ASN A 30 9.67 -9.30 -2.96
C ASN A 30 9.67 -8.60 -4.33
N GLN A 31 10.07 -9.29 -5.40
CA GLN A 31 10.00 -8.74 -6.76
C GLN A 31 8.55 -8.51 -7.20
N ASN A 32 7.68 -9.53 -7.06
CA ASN A 32 6.27 -9.40 -7.44
C ASN A 32 5.57 -8.28 -6.65
N GLN A 33 5.89 -8.09 -5.38
CA GLN A 33 5.36 -7.01 -4.56
C GLN A 33 5.82 -5.64 -5.06
N ARG A 34 7.12 -5.49 -5.36
CA ARG A 34 7.66 -4.23 -5.89
C ARG A 34 7.08 -3.89 -7.26
N ASP A 35 6.92 -4.89 -8.13
CA ASP A 35 6.37 -4.69 -9.47
C ASP A 35 4.88 -4.30 -9.39
N ALA A 36 4.11 -4.95 -8.51
CA ALA A 36 2.71 -4.60 -8.26
C ALA A 36 2.55 -3.20 -7.64
N GLU A 37 3.40 -2.85 -6.66
CA GLU A 37 3.45 -1.51 -6.07
C GLU A 37 3.73 -0.44 -7.12
N ALA A 38 4.71 -0.69 -8.01
CA ALA A 38 5.06 0.22 -9.09
C ALA A 38 3.95 0.36 -10.13
N GLU A 39 3.26 -0.73 -10.47
CA GLU A 39 2.12 -0.72 -11.40
C GLU A 39 0.97 0.13 -10.86
N VAL A 40 0.62 -0.04 -9.58
CA VAL A 40 -0.42 0.77 -8.92
C VAL A 40 -0.02 2.24 -8.83
N LEU A 41 1.27 2.53 -8.61
CA LEU A 41 1.76 3.90 -8.55
C LEU A 41 1.81 4.58 -9.92
N ALA A 42 2.12 3.84 -10.99
CA ALA A 42 2.17 4.34 -12.37
C ALA A 42 0.78 4.78 -12.88
N ASP A 43 -0.30 4.26 -12.29
CA ASP A 43 -1.65 4.73 -12.57
C ASP A 43 -1.96 6.10 -11.93
N LEU A 44 -1.18 6.53 -10.93
CA LEU A 44 -1.36 7.82 -10.27
C LEU A 44 -0.57 8.96 -10.94
N VAL A 45 0.59 8.64 -11.51
CA VAL A 45 1.49 9.60 -12.17
C VAL A 45 2.10 8.98 -13.43
N ASP A 46 2.16 9.76 -14.51
CA ASP A 46 2.74 9.33 -15.79
C ASP A 46 4.24 8.96 -15.71
N THR A 47 4.91 9.40 -14.63
CA THR A 47 6.32 9.15 -14.38
C THR A 47 6.60 9.03 -12.89
N THR A 48 7.46 8.09 -12.52
CA THR A 48 7.99 7.97 -11.16
C THR A 48 9.36 8.64 -11.01
N ASP A 49 9.84 9.34 -12.05
CA ASP A 49 11.11 10.07 -11.99
C ASP A 49 10.98 11.29 -11.07
N PRO A 50 11.75 11.37 -9.97
CA PRO A 50 11.70 12.50 -9.05
C PRO A 50 11.99 13.85 -9.71
N GLU A 51 12.78 13.91 -10.78
CA GLU A 51 13.06 15.18 -11.48
C GLU A 51 11.82 15.64 -12.25
N LEU A 52 11.19 14.75 -13.02
CA LEU A 52 9.99 15.08 -13.80
C LEU A 52 8.79 15.42 -12.91
N LEU A 53 8.60 14.69 -11.81
CA LEU A 53 7.56 14.99 -10.83
C LEU A 53 7.72 16.42 -10.30
N ARG A 54 8.94 16.84 -9.98
CA ARG A 54 9.23 18.20 -9.51
C ARG A 54 9.02 19.25 -10.60
N GLU A 55 9.40 18.96 -11.83
CA GLU A 55 9.14 19.86 -12.98
C GLU A 55 7.65 20.08 -13.21
N GLN A 56 6.83 19.04 -13.00
CA GLN A 56 5.38 19.10 -13.08
C GLN A 56 4.71 19.68 -11.82
N GLY A 57 5.48 19.98 -10.76
CA GLY A 57 4.94 20.45 -9.48
C GLY A 57 4.18 19.38 -8.69
N ILE A 58 4.39 18.10 -9.01
CA ILE A 58 3.73 16.97 -8.36
C ILE A 58 4.51 16.55 -7.12
N GLU A 59 3.82 16.53 -5.97
CA GLU A 59 4.33 16.01 -4.71
C GLU A 59 3.64 14.69 -4.36
N LEU A 60 4.44 13.64 -4.19
CA LEU A 60 3.98 12.33 -3.72
C LEU A 60 4.25 12.21 -2.22
N ILE A 61 3.20 12.02 -1.43
CA ILE A 61 3.30 11.78 0.01
C ILE A 61 2.91 10.34 0.30
N THR A 62 3.81 9.61 0.92
CA THR A 62 3.58 8.22 1.30
C THR A 62 3.46 8.11 2.80
N LEU A 63 2.34 7.56 3.27
CA LEU A 63 2.06 7.38 4.69
C LEU A 63 1.73 5.92 4.97
N ASP A 64 2.20 5.44 6.13
CA ASP A 64 1.80 4.14 6.67
C ASP A 64 0.64 4.35 7.64
N VAL A 65 -0.49 3.69 7.39
CA VAL A 65 -1.73 3.84 8.15
C VAL A 65 -2.30 2.49 8.57
N GLY A 66 -2.95 2.41 9.73
CA GLY A 66 -3.63 1.18 10.17
C GLY A 66 -4.95 0.95 9.43
N GLY A 67 -5.02 -0.14 8.66
CA GLY A 67 -6.24 -0.70 8.08
C GLY A 67 -6.82 -1.86 8.91
N TYR A 68 -7.79 -2.59 8.35
CA TYR A 68 -8.39 -3.76 9.01
C TYR A 68 -7.44 -4.96 8.99
N GLY A 69 -6.76 -5.18 7.86
CA GLY A 69 -5.81 -6.28 7.65
C GLY A 69 -4.40 -5.99 8.19
N GLY A 70 -4.20 -4.86 8.87
CA GLY A 70 -2.91 -4.41 9.39
C GLY A 70 -2.46 -3.09 8.76
N THR A 71 -1.16 -2.82 8.79
CA THR A 71 -0.61 -1.59 8.20
C THR A 71 -0.76 -1.60 6.68
N MET A 72 -1.21 -0.46 6.15
CA MET A 72 -1.28 -0.17 4.73
C MET A 72 -0.32 0.97 4.39
N LYS A 73 0.28 0.90 3.21
CA LYS A 73 1.05 1.99 2.62
C LYS A 73 0.18 2.69 1.58
N VAL A 74 -0.10 3.95 1.82
CA VAL A 74 -0.95 4.77 0.95
C VAL A 74 -0.14 5.95 0.42
N VAL A 75 -0.21 6.15 -0.88
CA VAL A 75 0.41 7.27 -1.60
C VAL A 75 -0.68 8.25 -1.99
N VAL A 76 -0.47 9.52 -1.68
CA VAL A 76 -1.32 10.64 -2.08
C VAL A 76 -0.50 11.53 -3.01
N ALA A 77 -1.02 11.80 -4.20
CA ALA A 77 -0.41 12.71 -5.16
C ALA A 77 -1.11 14.05 -5.13
N TRP A 78 -0.31 15.11 -5.09
CA TRP A 78 -0.79 16.48 -5.10
C TRP A 78 -0.07 17.29 -6.17
N GLN A 79 -0.74 18.30 -6.72
CA GLN A 79 -0.15 19.35 -7.55
C GLN A 79 -0.64 20.68 -7.02
N ASP A 80 0.26 21.50 -6.48
CA ASP A 80 -0.12 22.70 -5.72
C ASP A 80 -1.19 22.38 -4.66
N ASP A 81 -2.36 23.02 -4.63
CA ASP A 81 -3.42 22.69 -3.66
C ASP A 81 -4.45 21.65 -4.19
N GLU A 82 -4.20 21.09 -5.38
CA GLU A 82 -5.08 20.11 -6.01
C GLU A 82 -4.64 18.67 -5.68
N LEU A 83 -5.58 17.87 -5.18
CA LEU A 83 -5.39 16.43 -5.00
C LEU A 83 -5.42 15.80 -6.39
N LEU A 84 -4.36 15.14 -6.84
CA LEU A 84 -4.40 14.40 -8.11
C LEU A 84 -4.99 13.00 -7.94
N GLY A 85 -4.75 12.39 -6.78
CA GLY A 85 -5.39 11.14 -6.40
C GLY A 85 -4.68 10.37 -5.30
N VAL A 86 -5.17 9.15 -5.05
CA VAL A 86 -4.77 8.33 -3.91
C VAL A 86 -4.63 6.87 -4.31
N ARG A 87 -3.58 6.18 -3.88
CA ARG A 87 -3.38 4.75 -4.14
C ARG A 87 -2.89 4.01 -2.90
N ALA A 88 -3.50 2.88 -2.59
CA ALA A 88 -2.96 1.94 -1.61
C ALA A 88 -1.99 1.00 -2.33
N VAL A 89 -0.69 1.28 -2.22
CA VAL A 89 0.34 0.48 -2.92
C VAL A 89 0.63 -0.83 -2.20
N SER A 90 0.42 -0.90 -0.89
CA SER A 90 0.61 -2.12 -0.09
C SER A 90 -0.46 -2.23 0.99
N HIS A 91 -1.09 -3.39 1.14
CA HIS A 91 -2.09 -3.64 2.18
C HIS A 91 -2.30 -5.14 2.47
N GLY A 92 -2.84 -5.45 3.65
CA GLY A 92 -3.22 -6.81 4.07
C GLY A 92 -4.73 -7.06 4.11
N GLU A 93 -5.53 -6.18 3.51
CA GLU A 93 -6.99 -6.19 3.59
C GLU A 93 -7.66 -7.46 3.06
N THR A 94 -8.84 -7.76 3.59
CA THR A 94 -9.60 -8.97 3.25
C THR A 94 -10.01 -8.95 1.77
N PRO A 95 -9.75 -10.03 1.00
CA PRO A 95 -10.21 -10.15 -0.38
C PRO A 95 -11.71 -9.92 -0.52
N GLY A 96 -12.14 -9.20 -1.55
CA GLY A 96 -13.53 -8.78 -1.77
C GLY A 96 -13.91 -7.47 -1.07
N PHE A 97 -13.20 -7.06 -0.01
CA PHE A 97 -13.33 -5.73 0.60
C PHE A 97 -12.24 -4.78 0.10
N SER A 98 -11.04 -5.31 -0.16
CA SER A 98 -9.94 -4.60 -0.82
C SER A 98 -10.27 -4.12 -2.22
N ASP A 99 -11.35 -4.63 -2.83
CA ASP A 99 -11.86 -4.22 -4.15
C ASP A 99 -12.10 -2.70 -4.20
N THR A 100 -12.42 -2.07 -3.06
CA THR A 100 -12.56 -0.62 -2.91
C THR A 100 -11.26 0.16 -3.13
N LEU A 101 -10.11 -0.49 -2.91
CA LEU A 101 -8.76 0.05 -3.08
C LEU A 101 -8.22 -0.13 -4.52
N HIS A 102 -8.97 -0.80 -5.41
CA HIS A 102 -8.57 -0.86 -6.81
C HIS A 102 -8.75 0.51 -7.47
N PRO A 103 -7.80 0.94 -8.33
CA PRO A 103 -7.89 2.25 -8.99
C PRO A 103 -9.17 2.46 -9.81
N SER A 104 -9.77 1.40 -10.34
CA SER A 104 -11.03 1.49 -11.10
C SER A 104 -12.29 1.57 -10.22
N ALA A 105 -12.16 1.58 -8.89
CA ALA A 105 -13.27 1.43 -7.95
C ALA A 105 -13.53 2.73 -7.14
N TRP A 106 -13.65 2.61 -5.81
CA TRP A 106 -13.95 3.71 -4.91
C TRP A 106 -12.75 4.67 -4.78
N ILE A 107 -11.55 4.14 -4.54
CA ILE A 107 -10.37 4.97 -4.27
C ILE A 107 -9.92 5.83 -5.46
N GLY A 108 -10.17 5.39 -6.69
CA GLY A 108 -9.76 6.11 -7.90
C GLY A 108 -10.64 7.30 -8.26
N GLN A 109 -11.75 7.51 -7.53
CA GLN A 109 -12.64 8.66 -7.73
C GLN A 109 -12.09 9.92 -7.06
N TYR A 110 -11.03 9.80 -6.25
CA TYR A 110 -10.46 10.91 -5.50
C TYR A 110 -9.39 11.63 -6.32
N GLY A 111 -9.51 12.96 -6.31
CA GLY A 111 -8.76 13.87 -7.17
C GLY A 111 -9.52 15.17 -7.47
N ASN A 112 -10.81 15.25 -7.16
CA ASN A 112 -11.61 16.45 -7.44
C ASN A 112 -12.85 16.63 -6.54
N VAL A 113 -12.83 16.02 -5.35
CA VAL A 113 -13.92 16.13 -4.37
C VAL A 113 -13.37 16.61 -3.03
N PRO A 114 -14.10 17.46 -2.28
CA PRO A 114 -13.73 17.81 -0.92
C PRO A 114 -13.61 16.56 -0.05
N VAL A 115 -12.61 16.52 0.82
CA VAL A 115 -12.33 15.33 1.67
C VAL A 115 -13.51 15.05 2.61
N GLU A 116 -14.21 16.09 3.03
CA GLU A 116 -15.40 16.03 3.88
C GLU A 116 -16.59 15.35 3.20
N ASP A 117 -16.62 15.34 1.87
CA ASP A 117 -17.67 14.73 1.06
C ASP A 117 -17.34 13.27 0.66
N ILE A 118 -16.21 12.73 1.15
CA ILE A 118 -15.81 11.36 0.90
C ILE A 118 -16.44 10.43 1.93
N ASP A 119 -17.44 9.66 1.51
CA ASP A 119 -18.07 8.65 2.34
C ASP A 119 -17.27 7.35 2.43
N ALA A 120 -17.19 6.79 3.63
CA ALA A 120 -16.65 5.46 3.87
C ALA A 120 -17.55 4.37 3.27
N VAL A 121 -16.96 3.28 2.79
CA VAL A 121 -17.70 2.17 2.19
C VAL A 121 -18.22 1.23 3.27
N THR A 122 -19.48 0.82 3.13
CA THR A 122 -20.10 -0.17 4.02
C THR A 122 -19.40 -1.53 3.89
N GLY A 123 -19.12 -2.18 5.02
CA GLY A 123 -18.37 -3.44 5.03
C GLY A 123 -16.84 -3.31 4.91
N ALA A 124 -16.32 -2.17 4.42
CA ALA A 124 -14.90 -1.83 4.35
C ALA A 124 -14.55 -0.55 5.15
N THR A 125 -15.36 -0.21 6.15
CA THR A 125 -15.33 1.11 6.81
C THR A 125 -14.00 1.44 7.48
N ILE A 126 -13.35 0.47 8.13
CA ILE A 126 -12.04 0.70 8.75
C ILE A 126 -10.99 1.05 7.69
N THR A 127 -10.96 0.27 6.62
CA THR A 127 -10.07 0.41 5.47
C THR A 127 -10.26 1.76 4.79
N THR A 128 -11.49 2.12 4.43
CA THR A 128 -11.75 3.37 3.70
C THR A 128 -11.58 4.60 4.59
N THR A 129 -11.90 4.50 5.88
CA THR A 129 -11.63 5.60 6.83
C THR A 129 -10.13 5.82 7.02
N ALA A 130 -9.32 4.76 6.99
CA ALA A 130 -7.87 4.89 7.02
C ALA A 130 -7.36 5.67 5.80
N VAL A 131 -7.87 5.37 4.59
CA VAL A 131 -7.53 6.13 3.38
C VAL A 131 -7.94 7.60 3.51
N ILE A 132 -9.16 7.90 3.96
CA ILE A 132 -9.62 9.29 4.16
C ILE A 132 -8.70 10.05 5.12
N ARG A 133 -8.31 9.42 6.23
CA ARG A 133 -7.36 10.01 7.19
C ARG A 133 -6.00 10.27 6.56
N THR A 134 -5.50 9.35 5.73
CA THR A 134 -4.25 9.55 4.99
C THR A 134 -4.32 10.79 4.10
N ILE A 135 -5.44 11.03 3.41
CA ILE A 135 -5.61 12.25 2.60
C ILE A 135 -5.50 13.49 3.50
N GLN A 136 -6.23 13.53 4.62
CA GLN A 136 -6.20 14.64 5.58
C GLN A 136 -4.81 14.88 6.18
N ASP A 137 -4.13 13.82 6.58
CA ASP A 137 -2.81 13.90 7.19
C ASP A 137 -1.75 14.33 6.16
N SER A 138 -1.86 13.86 4.91
CA SER A 138 -0.98 14.30 3.82
C SER A 138 -1.15 15.80 3.53
N PHE A 139 -2.37 16.33 3.57
CA PHE A 139 -2.63 17.75 3.39
C PHE A 139 -1.98 18.58 4.51
N ARG A 140 -2.16 18.17 5.77
CA ARG A 140 -1.53 18.85 6.93
C ARG A 140 0.00 18.84 6.88
N GLU A 141 0.59 17.73 6.44
CA GLU A 141 2.05 17.61 6.29
C GLU A 141 2.59 18.61 5.26
N ARG A 142 1.83 18.91 4.20
CA ARG A 142 2.16 19.91 3.18
C ARG A 142 2.03 21.33 3.69
N GLU A 143 0.91 21.64 4.34
CA GLU A 143 0.71 22.96 4.95
C GLU A 143 1.82 23.28 5.97
N GLY A 144 2.23 22.31 6.79
CA GLY A 144 3.32 22.46 7.76
C GLY A 144 4.71 22.62 7.15
N ARG A 145 4.90 22.34 5.85
CA ARG A 145 6.16 22.52 5.10
C ARG A 145 6.26 23.86 4.39
N GLN A 146 5.16 24.58 4.20
CA GLN A 146 5.18 25.91 3.59
C GLN A 146 5.75 26.94 4.59
N PRO A 147 6.82 27.68 4.25
CA PRO A 147 7.45 28.67 5.14
C PRO A 147 6.63 29.95 5.33
#